data_AF-A0A7C8YXQ7-F1
#
_entry.id   AF-A0A7C8YXQ7-F1
#
_cell.length_a   1.000
_cell.length_b   1.000
_cell.length_c   1.000
_cell.angle_alpha   90.00
_cell.angle_beta   90.00
_cell.angle_gamma   90.00
#
_symmetry.space_group_name_H-M   'P 1'
#
loop_
_entity.id
_entity.type
_entity.pdbx_description
1 polymer ?
#
loop_
_entity_poly.entity_id
_entity_poly.type
_entity_poly.pdbx_seq_one_letter_code
_entity_poly.pdbx_strand_id
1 'polypeptide(L)'
;MTAKPKDAAVISNRSLCWARLNEGSNALKDAVACIILSPDWPKAYYRAGVAWRILKDYERAAEAFEMGLMMYPGNKDLQNAKRDAEVALRASRMIDFRGTFLDEDNVDSDDLWAMM
;
A
#
# COMPACT_ATOMS: atom_id res chain seq x y z
N MET A 1 12.57 2.58 35.23
CA MET A 1 12.07 1.38 34.51
C MET A 1 12.75 1.32 33.16
N THR A 2 14.01 0.88 33.13
CA THR A 2 14.97 1.14 32.05
C THR A 2 15.31 -0.14 31.29
N ALA A 3 15.21 -0.03 29.96
CA ALA A 3 15.80 -0.88 28.91
C ALA A 3 15.29 -2.33 28.75
N LYS A 4 14.59 -2.58 27.63
CA LYS A 4 14.66 -3.85 26.90
C LYS A 4 15.15 -3.54 25.47
N PRO A 5 16.06 -4.33 24.87
CA PRO A 5 16.56 -4.12 23.51
C PRO A 5 15.52 -4.59 22.46
N LYS A 6 14.35 -3.94 22.46
CA LYS A 6 13.12 -4.29 21.70
C LYS A 6 12.40 -3.05 21.15
N ASP A 7 13.14 -1.98 20.85
CA ASP A 7 12.57 -0.71 20.45
C ASP A 7 11.88 -0.81 19.09
N ALA A 8 10.56 -0.55 19.08
CA ALA A 8 9.79 -0.38 17.84
C ALA A 8 10.47 0.62 16.89
N ALA A 9 11.22 1.60 17.42
CA ALA A 9 12.05 2.52 16.66
C ALA A 9 13.12 1.84 15.79
N VAL A 10 13.86 0.88 16.34
CA VAL A 10 14.93 0.16 15.61
C VAL A 10 14.32 -0.72 14.51
N ILE A 11 13.24 -1.44 14.83
CA ILE A 11 12.52 -2.28 13.86
C ILE A 11 11.89 -1.41 12.77
N SER A 12 11.35 -0.22 13.11
CA SER A 12 10.84 0.74 12.13
C SER A 12 11.94 1.26 11.20
N ASN A 13 13.15 1.48 11.71
CA ASN A 13 14.27 1.88 10.87
C ASN A 13 14.71 0.75 9.95
N ARG A 14 14.69 -0.50 10.42
CA ARG A 14 14.96 -1.67 9.57
C ARG A 14 13.90 -1.85 8.49
N SER A 15 12.61 -1.69 8.82
CA SER A 15 11.51 -1.65 7.85
C SER A 15 11.74 -0.59 6.76
N LEU A 16 12.20 0.61 7.13
CA LEU A 16 12.57 1.64 6.17
C LEU A 16 13.74 1.23 5.27
N CYS A 17 14.77 0.59 5.82
CA CYS A 17 15.88 0.08 5.03
C CYS A 17 15.40 -0.95 4.00
N TRP A 18 14.56 -1.91 4.40
CA TRP A 18 13.93 -2.86 3.47
C TRP A 18 13.10 -2.15 2.40
N ALA A 19 12.31 -1.15 2.78
CA ALA A 19 11.52 -0.37 1.83
C ALA A 19 12.41 0.34 0.79
N ARG A 20 13.57 0.89 1.21
CA ARG A 20 14.54 1.51 0.30
C ARG A 20 15.23 0.50 -0.63
N LEU A 21 15.31 -0.77 -0.22
CA LEU A 21 15.77 -1.88 -1.05
C LEU A 21 14.65 -2.47 -1.93
N ASN A 22 13.45 -1.87 -1.91
CA ASN A 22 12.25 -2.38 -2.59
C ASN A 22 11.81 -3.79 -2.13
N GLU A 23 12.22 -4.18 -0.93
CA GLU A 23 11.90 -5.46 -0.28
C GLU A 23 10.62 -5.35 0.56
N GLY A 24 9.47 -5.22 -0.14
CA GLY A 24 8.17 -4.96 0.50
C GLY A 24 7.76 -5.99 1.55
N SER A 25 8.02 -7.28 1.30
CA SER A 25 7.66 -8.36 2.23
C SER A 25 8.42 -8.27 3.56
N ASN A 26 9.71 -7.96 3.51
CA ASN A 26 10.53 -7.80 4.71
C ASN A 26 10.19 -6.49 5.44
N ALA A 27 9.95 -5.42 4.68
CA ALA A 27 9.48 -4.15 5.23
C ALA A 27 8.16 -4.32 5.99
N LEU A 28 7.22 -5.11 5.46
CA LEU A 28 5.92 -5.37 6.06
C LEU A 28 6.03 -6.18 7.35
N LYS A 29 6.84 -7.25 7.35
CA LYS A 29 7.10 -8.05 8.57
C LYS A 29 7.58 -7.17 9.73
N ASP A 30 8.52 -6.28 9.44
CA ASP A 30 9.05 -5.35 10.45
C ASP A 30 8.01 -4.29 10.85
N ALA A 31 7.20 -3.79 9.90
CA ALA A 31 6.15 -2.83 10.19
C ALA A 31 5.05 -3.43 11.09
N VAL A 32 4.62 -4.67 10.82
CA VAL A 32 3.65 -5.40 11.65
C VAL A 32 4.21 -5.65 13.05
N ALA A 33 5.48 -6.03 13.16
CA ALA A 33 6.14 -6.16 14.46
C ALA A 33 6.14 -4.82 15.23
N CYS A 34 6.33 -3.68 14.55
CA CYS A 34 6.20 -2.36 15.17
C CYS A 34 4.79 -2.09 15.69
N ILE A 35 3.75 -2.44 14.92
CA ILE A 35 2.34 -2.26 15.32
C ILE A 35 2.02 -3.11 16.55
N ILE A 36 2.50 -4.36 16.60
CA ILE A 36 2.30 -5.25 17.77
C ILE A 36 3.00 -4.69 19.02
N LEU A 37 4.19 -4.10 18.86
CA LEU A 37 4.96 -3.54 19.97
C LEU A 37 4.42 -2.18 20.45
N SER A 38 3.87 -1.37 19.54
CA SER A 38 3.39 -0.01 19.82
C SER A 38 2.19 0.32 18.92
N PRO A 39 0.98 -0.18 19.27
CA PRO A 39 -0.22 -0.02 18.45
C PRO A 39 -0.74 1.41 18.39
N ASP A 40 -0.27 2.27 19.29
CA ASP A 40 -0.57 3.69 19.42
C ASP A 40 0.42 4.56 18.62
N TRP A 41 1.35 3.97 17.86
CA TRP A 41 2.40 4.70 17.17
C TRP A 41 2.09 4.89 15.67
N PRO A 42 1.69 6.09 15.21
CA PRO A 42 1.25 6.31 13.82
C PRO A 42 2.33 5.98 12.78
N LYS A 43 3.60 6.09 13.16
CA LYS A 43 4.74 5.77 12.29
C LYS A 43 4.78 4.29 11.91
N ALA A 44 4.35 3.38 12.79
CA ALA A 44 4.30 1.95 12.49
C ALA A 44 3.32 1.64 11.34
N TYR A 45 2.14 2.26 11.37
CA TYR A 45 1.14 2.18 10.30
C TYR A 45 1.64 2.83 9.00
N TYR A 46 2.35 3.96 9.10
CA TYR A 46 3.01 4.56 7.93
C TYR A 46 4.00 3.57 7.27
N ARG A 47 4.82 2.87 8.06
CA ARG A 47 5.74 1.84 7.54
C ARG A 47 4.99 0.70 6.85
N ALA A 48 3.87 0.25 7.43
CA ALA A 48 3.05 -0.80 6.83
C ALA A 48 2.46 -0.35 5.49
N GLY A 49 1.91 0.87 5.41
CA GLY A 49 1.38 1.42 4.17
C GLY A 49 2.44 1.56 3.07
N VAL A 50 3.66 2.00 3.42
CA VAL A 50 4.80 2.02 2.48
C VAL A 50 5.15 0.60 1.98
N ALA A 51 5.19 -0.38 2.89
CA ALA A 51 5.48 -1.76 2.52
C ALA A 51 4.41 -2.34 1.57
N TRP A 52 3.13 -2.10 1.84
CA TRP A 52 2.03 -2.49 0.95
C TRP A 52 2.08 -1.81 -0.41
N ARG A 53 2.44 -0.52 -0.48
CA ARG A 53 2.67 0.18 -1.76
C ARG A 53 3.75 -0.48 -2.60
N ILE A 54 4.85 -0.92 -1.98
CA ILE A 54 5.93 -1.65 -2.67
C ILE A 54 5.43 -2.98 -3.21
N LEU A 55 4.60 -3.68 -2.43
CA LEU A 55 3.93 -4.91 -2.84
C LEU A 55 2.81 -4.70 -3.87
N LYS A 56 2.55 -3.44 -4.27
CA LYS A 56 1.46 -3.01 -5.18
C LYS A 56 0.05 -3.36 -4.68
N ASP A 57 -0.09 -3.65 -3.40
CA ASP A 57 -1.39 -3.81 -2.74
C ASP A 57 -1.84 -2.42 -2.25
N TYR A 58 -2.35 -1.63 -3.19
CA TYR A 58 -2.69 -0.23 -2.93
C TYR A 58 -3.92 -0.07 -2.02
N GLU A 59 -4.79 -1.08 -1.97
CA GLU A 59 -5.96 -1.10 -1.09
C GLU A 59 -5.52 -1.22 0.37
N ARG A 60 -4.72 -2.25 0.71
CA ARG A 60 -4.18 -2.39 2.06
C ARG A 60 -3.24 -1.25 2.45
N ALA A 61 -2.55 -0.65 1.47
CA ALA A 61 -1.76 0.53 1.73
C ALA A 61 -2.62 1.71 2.22
N ALA A 62 -3.72 2.00 1.53
CA ALA A 62 -4.64 3.08 1.90
C ALA A 62 -5.27 2.84 3.28
N GLU A 63 -5.68 1.60 3.57
CA GLU A 63 -6.20 1.20 4.90
C GLU A 63 -5.16 1.41 6.00
N ALA A 64 -3.91 0.98 5.78
CA ALA A 64 -2.84 1.17 6.76
C ALA A 64 -2.59 2.66 7.05
N PHE A 65 -2.58 3.52 6.03
CA PHE A 65 -2.45 4.96 6.24
C PHE A 65 -3.67 5.56 6.96
N GLU A 66 -4.88 5.08 6.66
CA GLU A 66 -6.09 5.51 7.36
C GLU A 66 -6.04 5.17 8.86
N MET A 67 -5.60 3.95 9.22
CA MET A 67 -5.40 3.58 10.62
C MET A 67 -4.39 4.51 11.32
N GLY A 68 -3.32 4.92 10.63
CA GLY A 68 -2.40 5.93 11.14
C GLY A 68 -3.04 7.30 11.34
N LEU A 69 -3.95 7.71 10.45
CA LEU A 69 -4.69 8.98 10.54
C LEU A 69 -5.74 8.96 11.63
N MET A 70 -6.40 7.83 11.91
CA MET A 70 -7.32 7.72 13.05
C MET A 70 -6.62 8.06 14.37
N MET A 71 -5.33 7.72 14.49
CA MET A 71 -4.51 8.04 15.67
C MET A 71 -4.03 9.50 15.66
N TYR A 72 -3.60 10.02 14.49
CA TYR A 72 -3.14 11.40 14.36
C TYR A 72 -3.65 12.05 13.06
N PRO A 73 -4.87 12.62 13.07
CA PRO A 73 -5.55 13.11 11.86
C PRO A 73 -4.83 14.26 11.17
N GLY A 74 -4.07 15.07 11.92
CA GLY A 74 -3.34 16.23 11.42
C GLY A 74 -2.03 15.91 10.70
N ASN A 75 -1.68 14.63 10.53
CA ASN A 75 -0.43 14.24 9.91
C ASN A 75 -0.47 14.38 8.38
N LYS A 76 0.14 15.46 7.87
CA LYS A 76 0.21 15.73 6.43
C LYS A 76 0.92 14.62 5.64
N ASP A 77 1.93 13.97 6.21
CA ASP A 77 2.66 12.90 5.52
C ASP A 77 1.77 11.67 5.32
N LEU A 78 0.96 11.32 6.32
CA LEU A 78 -0.01 10.22 6.21
C LEU A 78 -1.14 10.57 5.24
N GLN A 79 -1.66 11.81 5.28
CA GLN A 79 -2.69 12.26 4.33
C GLN A 79 -2.21 12.18 2.88
N ASN A 80 -0.99 12.67 2.62
CA ASN A 80 -0.37 12.61 1.31
C ASN A 80 -0.14 11.15 0.89
N ALA A 81 0.40 10.32 1.77
CA ALA A 81 0.67 8.91 1.47
C ALA A 81 -0.61 8.11 1.18
N LYS A 82 -1.70 8.38 1.92
CA LYS A 82 -3.02 7.80 1.65
C LYS A 82 -3.54 8.23 0.28
N ARG A 83 -3.49 9.53 -0.03
CA ARG A 83 -3.93 10.06 -1.33
C ARG A 83 -3.15 9.43 -2.49
N ASP A 84 -1.83 9.30 -2.36
CA ASP A 84 -0.99 8.63 -3.35
C ASP A 84 -1.41 7.16 -3.55
N ALA A 85 -1.68 6.44 -2.45
CA ALA A 85 -2.13 5.05 -2.52
C ALA A 85 -3.49 4.93 -3.22
N GLU A 86 -4.45 5.82 -2.94
CA GLU A 86 -5.75 5.83 -3.62
C GLU A 86 -5.64 6.17 -5.11
N VAL A 87 -4.76 7.09 -5.49
CA VAL A 87 -4.49 7.40 -6.90
C VAL A 87 -3.88 6.19 -7.60
N ALA A 88 -2.91 5.52 -6.98
CA ALA A 88 -2.33 4.30 -7.51
C ALA A 88 -3.34 3.16 -7.62
N LEU A 89 -4.25 3.00 -6.65
CA LEU A 89 -5.34 2.03 -6.70
C LEU A 89 -6.29 2.30 -7.87
N ARG A 90 -6.71 3.56 -8.07
CA ARG A 90 -7.55 3.93 -9.22
C ARG A 90 -6.85 3.65 -10.54
N ALA A 91 -5.56 3.97 -10.64
CA ALA A 91 -4.77 3.70 -11.84
C ALA A 91 -4.65 2.19 -12.11
N SER A 92 -4.38 1.38 -11.07
CA SER A 92 -4.31 -0.08 -11.18
C SER A 92 -5.62 -0.66 -11.71
N ARG A 93 -6.77 -0.24 -11.14
CA ARG A 93 -8.09 -0.69 -11.58
C ARG A 93 -8.41 -0.29 -13.02
N MET A 94 -7.97 0.89 -13.46
CA MET A 94 -8.12 1.32 -14.86
C MET A 94 -7.27 0.50 -15.83
N ILE A 95 -6.06 0.09 -15.42
CA ILE A 95 -5.21 -0.80 -16.22
C ILE A 95 -5.86 -2.17 -16.33
N ASP A 96 -6.34 -2.74 -15.22
CA ASP A 96 -7.02 -4.03 -15.22
C ASP A 96 -8.26 -4.00 -16.14
N PHE A 97 -9.08 -2.94 -16.06
CA PHE A 97 -10.24 -2.76 -16.93
C PHE A 97 -9.89 -2.65 -18.42
N ARG A 98 -8.77 -1.97 -18.75
CA ARG A 98 -8.27 -1.92 -20.14
C ARG A 98 -7.71 -3.27 -20.59
N GLY A 99 -7.02 -3.98 -19.71
CA GLY A 99 -6.52 -5.34 -19.98
C GLY A 99 -7.66 -6.28 -20.32
N THR A 100 -8.75 -6.25 -19.55
CA THR A 100 -9.94 -7.07 -19.82
C THR A 100 -10.65 -6.73 -21.13
N PHE A 101 -10.53 -5.50 -21.63
CA PHE A 101 -11.21 -5.07 -22.87
C PHE A 101 -10.41 -5.41 -24.14
N LEU A 102 -9.07 -5.54 -24.03
CA LEU A 102 -8.21 -5.88 -25.17
C LEU A 102 -8.13 -7.39 -25.46
N ASP A 103 -8.76 -8.23 -24.63
CA ASP A 103 -8.90 -9.66 -24.87
C ASP A 103 -10.14 -10.01 -25.73
N GLU A 104 -10.97 -9.02 -26.13
CA GLU A 104 -12.19 -9.20 -26.94
C GLU A 104 -12.04 -8.92 -28.45
N ASP A 105 -10.82 -8.73 -28.98
CA ASP A 105 -10.59 -8.65 -30.45
C ASP A 105 -10.51 -10.05 -31.11
N ASN A 106 -11.41 -10.95 -30.73
CA ASN A 106 -11.79 -12.10 -31.56
C ASN A 106 -13.27 -11.97 -31.95
N VAL A 107 -13.61 -10.81 -32.52
CA VAL A 107 -14.88 -10.59 -33.20
C VAL A 107 -14.83 -11.42 -34.49
N ASP A 108 -15.57 -12.52 -34.53
CA ASP A 108 -15.80 -13.30 -35.75
C ASP A 108 -16.29 -12.36 -36.87
N SER A 109 -15.72 -12.51 -38.06
CA SER A 109 -15.97 -11.62 -39.21
C SER A 109 -17.43 -11.59 -39.71
N ASP A 110 -18.31 -12.38 -39.10
CA ASP A 110 -19.69 -12.59 -39.52
C ASP A 110 -20.65 -11.49 -39.01
N ASP A 111 -20.28 -10.70 -37.99
CA ASP A 111 -21.16 -9.67 -37.41
C ASP A 111 -21.17 -8.32 -38.16
N LEU A 112 -20.35 -8.14 -39.21
CA LEU A 112 -20.25 -6.89 -39.96
C LEU A 112 -21.42 -6.63 -40.92
N TRP A 113 -22.27 -7.62 -41.20
CA TRP A 113 -23.38 -7.49 -42.16
C TRP A 113 -24.73 -7.09 -41.56
N ALA A 114 -24.85 -7.01 -40.22
CA ALA A 114 -26.13 -6.70 -39.56
C ALA A 114 -26.45 -5.20 -39.45
N MET A 115 -25.57 -4.32 -39.92
CA MET A 115 -25.70 -2.86 -39.83
C MET A 115 -25.72 -2.13 -41.19
N MET A 116 -25.88 -2.84 -42.31
CA MET A 116 -26.20 -2.25 -43.63
C MET A 116 -27.61 -2.65 -44.06
#